data_AF-Q2WEH9-F1
#
_entry.id   AF-Q2WEH9-F1
#
_cell.length_a   1.000
_cell.length_b   1.000
_cell.length_c   1.000
_cell.angle_alpha   90.00
_cell.angle_beta   90.00
_cell.angle_gamma   90.00
#
_symmetry.space_group_name_H-M   'P 1'
#
loop_
_entity.id
_entity.type
_entity.pdbx_description
1 polymer ?
#
loop_
_entity_poly.entity_id
_entity_poly.type
_entity_poly.pdbx_seq_one_letter_code
_entity_poly.pdbx_strand_id
1 'polypeptide(L)'
;VSFPTATSALLWCFAVQMKLLSVDWPPEVLSNSSCQPTYDRNNDLITRGLSVRMGAHWGEPLAEPDPVTRRMDYYGPMVNKASRISAVADGGQITVSSDFITEIHRCLETYKEPVDVDEDYFEDDATAKAIRAELRALSSQGFEVKDMG
;
A
#
# COMPACT_ATOMS: atom_id res chain seq x y z
N VAL A 1 -7.49 0.26 7.65
CA VAL A 1 -7.96 0.88 6.38
C VAL A 1 -8.31 -0.26 5.44
N SER A 2 -9.37 -0.15 4.65
CA SER A 2 -9.75 -1.12 3.62
C SER A 2 -9.70 -0.47 2.24
N PHE A 3 -9.48 -1.28 1.21
CA PHE A 3 -9.36 -0.86 -0.18
C PHE A 3 -10.06 -1.87 -1.09
N PRO A 4 -10.62 -1.42 -2.23
CA PRO A 4 -11.28 -2.32 -3.18
C PRO A 4 -10.29 -3.20 -3.97
N THR A 5 -9.01 -2.79 -4.06
CA THR A 5 -7.97 -3.51 -4.81
C THR A 5 -6.67 -3.59 -4.00
N ALA A 6 -5.88 -4.64 -4.21
CA ALA A 6 -4.55 -4.73 -3.59
C ALA A 6 -3.61 -3.61 -4.11
N THR A 7 -3.76 -3.22 -5.37
CA THR A 7 -2.96 -2.16 -6.01
C THR A 7 -3.23 -0.79 -5.41
N SER A 8 -4.49 -0.42 -5.14
CA SER A 8 -4.82 0.84 -4.45
C SER A 8 -4.32 0.86 -3.01
N ALA A 9 -4.39 -0.28 -2.30
CA ALA A 9 -3.84 -0.39 -0.95
C ALA A 9 -2.32 -0.15 -0.93
N LEU A 10 -1.58 -0.78 -1.85
CA LEU A 10 -0.13 -0.61 -1.95
C LEU A 10 0.24 0.83 -2.33
N LEU A 11 -0.48 1.40 -3.31
CA LEU A 11 -0.28 2.78 -3.74
C LEU A 11 -0.53 3.78 -2.61
N TRP A 12 -1.55 3.55 -1.79
CA TRP A 12 -1.82 4.37 -0.61
C TRP A 12 -0.68 4.28 0.40
N CYS A 13 -0.17 3.08 0.68
CA CYS A 13 0.97 2.90 1.57
C CYS A 13 2.18 3.69 1.09
N PHE A 14 2.51 3.61 -0.21
CA PHE A 14 3.61 4.36 -0.81
C PHE A 14 3.40 5.87 -0.69
N ALA A 15 2.21 6.34 -1.06
CA ALA A 15 1.86 7.75 -0.98
C ALA A 15 2.01 8.30 0.45
N VAL A 16 1.58 7.55 1.47
CA VAL A 16 1.74 7.96 2.85
C VAL A 16 3.22 7.98 3.25
N GLN A 17 3.99 6.92 2.98
CA GLN A 17 5.41 6.89 3.34
C GLN A 17 6.18 8.04 2.69
N MET A 18 5.97 8.27 1.38
CA MET A 18 6.61 9.37 0.67
C MET A 18 6.22 10.73 1.22
N LYS A 19 4.94 10.91 1.59
CA LYS A 19 4.45 12.18 2.15
C LYS A 19 5.00 12.46 3.55
N LEU A 20 5.22 11.42 4.37
CA LEU A 20 5.82 11.59 5.70
C LEU A 20 7.23 12.21 5.63
N LEU A 21 7.98 11.96 4.55
CA LEU A 21 9.30 12.57 4.33
C LEU A 21 9.23 14.09 4.11
N SER A 22 8.18 14.57 3.44
CA SER A 22 8.03 15.97 3.02
C SER A 22 7.08 16.80 3.89
N VAL A 23 6.41 16.21 4.89
CA VAL A 23 5.55 16.95 5.81
C VAL A 23 6.36 18.00 6.58
N ASP A 24 5.78 19.18 6.78
CA ASP A 24 6.33 20.23 7.63
C ASP A 24 6.15 19.86 9.11
N TRP A 25 6.98 18.92 9.57
CA TRP A 25 6.96 18.46 10.96
C TRP A 25 7.29 19.61 11.91
N PRO A 26 6.51 19.77 13.00
CA PRO A 26 6.84 20.73 14.04
C PRO A 26 8.25 20.49 14.60
N PRO A 27 9.02 21.54 14.92
CA PRO A 27 10.36 21.40 15.48
C PRO A 27 10.43 20.49 16.71
N GLU A 28 9.37 20.47 17.51
CA GLU A 28 9.22 19.62 18.69
C GLU A 28 9.26 18.14 18.33
N VAL A 29 8.67 17.74 17.21
CA VAL A 29 8.73 16.36 16.71
C VAL A 29 10.15 16.03 16.29
N LEU A 30 10.79 16.90 15.50
CA LEU A 30 12.14 16.68 14.99
C LEU A 30 13.22 16.74 16.08
N SER A 31 12.93 17.35 17.22
CA SER A 31 13.82 17.36 18.39
C SER A 31 14.00 15.97 19.02
N ASN A 32 13.04 15.06 18.82
CA ASN A 32 13.14 13.68 19.30
C ASN A 32 14.11 12.87 18.42
N SER A 33 15.06 12.17 19.04
CA SER A 33 16.06 11.34 18.35
C SER A 33 15.45 10.30 17.39
N SER A 34 14.26 9.79 17.69
CA SER A 34 13.57 8.79 16.84
C SER A 34 12.87 9.40 15.62
N CYS A 35 12.81 10.73 15.51
CA CYS A 35 12.11 11.45 14.44
C CYS A 35 13.04 12.35 13.63
N GLN A 36 14.34 12.33 13.92
CA GLN A 36 15.32 13.08 13.17
C GLN A 36 15.47 12.52 11.75
N PRO A 37 15.78 13.39 10.76
CA PRO A 37 16.10 12.94 9.41
C PRO A 37 17.24 11.91 9.42
N THR A 38 17.03 10.76 8.76
CA THR A 38 18.08 9.76 8.53
C THR A 38 18.38 9.67 7.05
N TYR A 39 19.64 9.44 6.72
CA TYR A 39 20.13 9.40 5.34
C TYR A 39 20.89 8.11 5.06
N ASP A 40 20.85 7.69 3.80
CA ASP A 40 21.60 6.53 3.34
C ASP A 40 23.08 6.88 3.04
N ARG A 41 23.82 5.93 2.44
CA ARG A 41 25.23 6.13 2.09
C ARG A 41 25.44 7.13 0.93
N ASN A 42 24.41 7.36 0.11
CA ASN A 42 24.41 8.30 -0.99
C ASN A 42 23.89 9.69 -0.56
N ASN A 43 23.59 9.86 0.72
CA ASN A 43 22.99 11.06 1.30
C ASN A 43 21.54 11.31 0.84
N ASP A 44 20.84 10.25 0.46
CA ASP A 44 19.41 10.26 0.17
C ASP A 44 18.60 10.12 1.46
N LEU A 45 17.53 10.93 1.60
CA LEU A 45 16.68 10.93 2.79
C LEU A 45 15.88 9.62 2.89
N ILE A 46 16.08 8.85 3.96
CA ILE A 46 15.35 7.60 4.21
C ILE A 46 14.11 7.84 5.07
N THR A 47 14.24 8.55 6.19
CA THR A 47 13.12 8.84 7.10
C THR A 47 13.22 10.26 7.65
N ARG A 48 12.09 10.88 7.96
CA ARG A 48 12.01 12.19 8.64
C ARG A 48 10.67 12.32 9.37
N GLY A 49 10.71 12.74 10.63
CA GLY A 49 9.52 12.87 11.47
C GLY A 49 9.00 11.52 11.96
N LEU A 50 7.67 11.43 12.17
CA LEU A 50 7.05 10.21 12.69
C LEU A 50 7.15 9.07 11.66
N SER A 51 7.77 7.96 12.06
CA SER A 51 7.90 6.76 11.23
C SER A 51 6.71 5.82 11.46
N VAL A 52 5.91 5.59 10.41
CA VAL A 52 4.71 4.75 10.49
C VAL A 52 5.02 3.36 9.96
N ARG A 53 4.72 2.33 10.76
CA ARG A 53 4.74 0.93 10.31
C ARG A 53 3.43 0.60 9.61
N MET A 54 3.50 -0.17 8.52
CA MET A 54 2.33 -0.56 7.76
C MET A 54 2.35 -2.06 7.49
N GLY A 55 1.17 -2.68 7.46
CA GLY A 55 1.01 -4.07 7.07
C GLY A 55 -0.26 -4.27 6.26
N ALA A 56 -0.17 -5.05 5.19
CA ALA A 56 -1.31 -5.34 4.32
C ALA A 56 -1.53 -6.84 4.11
N HIS A 57 -2.80 -7.23 4.03
CA HIS A 57 -3.25 -8.57 3.72
C HIS A 57 -4.43 -8.49 2.75
N TRP A 58 -4.54 -9.47 1.86
CA TRP A 58 -5.59 -9.56 0.84
C TRP A 58 -6.46 -10.79 1.08
N GLY A 59 -7.77 -10.61 1.01
CA GLY A 59 -8.76 -11.66 1.20
C GLY A 59 -10.16 -11.09 1.36
N GLU A 60 -11.12 -11.96 1.68
CA GLU A 60 -12.54 -11.62 1.82
C GLU A 60 -12.91 -11.50 3.32
N PRO A 61 -13.04 -10.29 3.87
CA PRO A 61 -13.42 -10.10 5.27
C PRO A 61 -14.93 -10.26 5.47
N LEU A 62 -15.34 -10.55 6.71
CA LEU A 62 -16.74 -10.36 7.10
C LEU A 62 -16.98 -8.86 7.27
N ALA A 63 -17.87 -8.29 6.46
CA ALA A 63 -18.14 -6.86 6.45
C ALA A 63 -19.58 -6.58 6.90
N GLU A 64 -19.74 -5.77 7.95
CA GLU A 64 -21.05 -5.40 8.51
C GLU A 64 -21.11 -3.88 8.79
N PRO A 65 -22.24 -3.20 8.50
CA PRO A 65 -22.40 -1.80 8.90
C PRO A 65 -22.48 -1.69 10.43
N ASP A 66 -21.61 -0.86 11.01
CA ASP A 66 -21.66 -0.54 12.44
C ASP A 66 -23.00 0.15 12.77
N PRO A 67 -23.73 -0.33 13.80
CA PRO A 67 -25.08 0.13 14.11
C PRO A 67 -25.14 1.61 14.53
N VAL A 68 -24.03 2.20 14.97
CA VAL A 68 -23.97 3.57 15.49
C VAL A 68 -23.52 4.54 14.39
N THR A 69 -22.34 4.30 13.81
CA THR A 69 -21.69 5.17 12.84
C THR A 69 -22.19 4.98 11.41
N ARG A 70 -22.91 3.88 11.14
CA ARG A 70 -23.39 3.48 9.80
C ARG A 70 -22.27 3.27 8.78
N ARG A 71 -21.01 3.19 9.23
CA ARG A 71 -19.84 2.88 8.39
C ARG A 71 -19.60 1.38 8.37
N MET A 72 -18.89 0.90 7.35
CA MET A 72 -18.55 -0.51 7.24
C MET A 72 -17.44 -0.87 8.25
N ASP A 73 -17.71 -1.84 9.10
CA ASP A 73 -16.71 -2.50 9.94
C ASP A 73 -16.38 -3.87 9.38
N TYR A 74 -15.12 -4.27 9.56
CA TYR A 74 -14.57 -5.51 9.03
C TYR A 74 -14.09 -6.39 10.18
N TYR A 75 -14.50 -7.65 10.15
CA TYR A 75 -14.31 -8.62 11.22
C TYR A 75 -13.67 -9.91 10.73
N GLY A 76 -13.33 -10.76 11.69
CA GLY A 76 -12.91 -12.12 11.46
C GLY A 76 -11.40 -12.29 11.21
N PRO A 77 -10.98 -13.48 10.75
CA PRO A 77 -9.57 -13.82 10.62
C PRO A 77 -8.78 -12.90 9.69
N MET A 78 -9.41 -12.28 8.69
CA MET A 78 -8.75 -11.41 7.71
C MET A 78 -8.13 -10.17 8.35
N VAL A 79 -8.91 -9.45 9.19
CA VAL A 79 -8.41 -8.24 9.87
C VAL A 79 -7.39 -8.59 10.96
N ASN A 80 -7.55 -9.74 11.62
CA ASN A 80 -6.58 -10.24 12.59
C ASN A 80 -5.23 -10.56 11.92
N LYS A 81 -5.25 -11.18 10.74
CA LYS A 81 -4.05 -11.46 9.97
C LYS A 81 -3.38 -10.16 9.51
N ALA A 82 -4.14 -9.20 8.95
CA ALA A 82 -3.61 -7.88 8.57
C ALA A 82 -2.91 -7.16 9.74
N SER A 83 -3.52 -7.19 10.94
CA SER A 83 -2.92 -6.62 12.15
C SER A 83 -1.59 -7.30 12.52
N ARG A 84 -1.52 -8.64 12.44
CA ARG A 84 -0.29 -9.39 12.71
C ARG A 84 0.81 -9.10 11.69
N ILE A 85 0.47 -8.93 10.41
CA ILE A 85 1.43 -8.51 9.38
C ILE A 85 1.98 -7.12 9.72
N SER A 86 1.14 -6.16 10.10
CA SER A 86 1.61 -4.83 10.49
C SER A 86 2.47 -4.84 11.76
N ALA A 87 2.24 -5.78 12.67
CA ALA A 87 2.98 -5.86 13.93
C ALA A 87 4.46 -6.26 13.75
N VAL A 88 4.82 -6.89 12.62
CA VAL A 88 6.22 -7.28 12.33
C VAL A 88 6.99 -6.22 11.53
N ALA A 89 6.33 -5.13 11.11
CA ALA A 89 6.97 -4.03 10.40
C ALA A 89 7.59 -3.04 11.38
N ASP A 90 8.80 -2.56 11.05
CA ASP A 90 9.39 -1.39 11.68
C ASP A 90 8.79 -0.08 11.11
N GLY A 91 9.07 1.04 11.78
CA GLY A 91 8.66 2.36 11.28
C GLY A 91 9.26 2.64 9.89
N GLY A 92 8.42 3.06 8.95
CA GLY A 92 8.82 3.28 7.55
C GLY A 92 8.75 2.03 6.68
N GLN A 93 8.54 0.84 7.25
CA GLN A 93 8.37 -0.40 6.49
C GLN A 93 6.90 -0.69 6.16
N ILE A 94 6.72 -1.38 5.03
CA ILE A 94 5.45 -1.96 4.61
C ILE A 94 5.67 -3.47 4.49
N THR A 95 5.05 -4.25 5.35
CA THR A 95 5.05 -5.72 5.27
C THR A 95 3.76 -6.20 4.63
N VAL A 96 3.82 -7.28 3.87
CA VAL A 96 2.65 -7.85 3.20
C VAL A 96 2.62 -9.36 3.38
N SER A 97 1.42 -9.92 3.47
CA SER A 97 1.25 -11.39 3.46
C SER A 97 1.55 -12.00 2.09
N SER A 98 1.83 -13.31 2.05
CA SER A 98 1.89 -14.10 0.82
C SER A 98 0.68 -13.90 -0.08
N ASP A 99 -0.52 -13.92 0.50
CA ASP A 99 -1.78 -13.80 -0.24
C ASP A 99 -1.89 -12.43 -0.96
N PHE A 100 -1.33 -11.38 -0.34
CA PHE A 100 -1.30 -10.04 -0.91
C PHE A 100 -0.31 -9.94 -2.07
N ILE A 101 0.91 -10.51 -1.93
CA ILE A 101 1.89 -10.47 -3.03
C ILE A 101 1.44 -11.34 -4.21
N THR A 102 0.81 -12.49 -3.96
CA THR A 102 0.19 -13.32 -5.02
C THR A 102 -0.87 -12.53 -5.79
N GLU A 103 -1.71 -11.76 -5.10
CA GLU A 103 -2.69 -10.91 -5.78
C GLU A 103 -2.04 -9.78 -6.60
N ILE A 104 -0.99 -9.15 -6.08
CA ILE A 104 -0.23 -8.13 -6.85
C ILE A 104 0.37 -8.75 -8.11
N HIS A 105 0.94 -9.95 -8.04
CA HIS A 105 1.46 -10.67 -9.21
C HIS A 105 0.35 -10.97 -10.22
N ARG A 106 -0.79 -11.48 -9.75
CA ARG A 106 -1.96 -11.73 -10.60
C ARG A 106 -2.41 -10.46 -11.31
N CYS A 107 -2.46 -9.33 -10.62
CA CYS A 107 -2.80 -8.03 -11.22
C CYS A 107 -1.77 -7.59 -12.26
N LEU A 108 -0.48 -7.73 -11.98
CA LEU A 108 0.60 -7.42 -12.94
C LEU A 108 0.53 -8.28 -14.20
N GLU A 109 0.17 -9.55 -14.09
CA GLU A 109 0.03 -10.45 -15.24
C GLU A 109 -1.24 -10.18 -16.04
N THR A 110 -2.38 -9.99 -15.34
CA THR A 110 -3.71 -9.84 -15.96
C THR A 110 -3.88 -8.48 -16.63
N TYR A 111 -3.33 -7.42 -16.03
CA TYR A 111 -3.50 -6.03 -16.47
C TYR A 111 -2.23 -5.42 -17.08
N LYS A 112 -1.22 -6.26 -17.38
CA LYS A 112 -0.13 -5.89 -18.30
C LYS A 112 -0.76 -5.51 -19.63
N GLU A 113 -0.50 -4.29 -20.08
CA GLU A 113 -1.02 -3.82 -21.37
C GLU A 113 -0.64 -4.78 -22.50
N PRO A 114 -1.59 -5.27 -23.30
CA PRO A 114 -1.30 -5.69 -24.66
C PRO A 114 -1.29 -4.45 -25.55
N VAL A 115 -0.31 -4.37 -26.45
CA VAL A 115 -0.06 -3.20 -27.30
C VAL A 115 -1.15 -2.99 -28.36
N ASP A 116 -2.03 -3.96 -28.62
CA ASP A 116 -3.09 -3.85 -29.64
C ASP A 116 -4.27 -4.78 -29.31
N VAL A 117 -5.22 -4.35 -28.49
CA VAL A 117 -6.53 -5.02 -28.40
C VAL A 117 -7.60 -3.94 -28.46
N ASP A 118 -8.49 -4.05 -29.45
CA ASP A 118 -9.60 -3.13 -29.68
C ASP A 118 -10.30 -2.78 -28.36
N GLU A 119 -10.41 -1.46 -28.10
CA GLU A 119 -11.01 -0.88 -26.89
C GLU A 119 -12.47 -1.31 -26.66
N ASP A 120 -13.11 -1.97 -27.64
CA ASP A 120 -14.50 -2.40 -27.62
C ASP A 120 -14.75 -3.81 -27.01
N TYR A 121 -13.72 -4.61 -26.72
CA TYR A 121 -13.91 -6.00 -26.22
C TYR A 121 -13.85 -6.19 -24.71
N PHE A 122 -13.43 -5.18 -23.96
CA PHE A 122 -13.55 -5.19 -22.51
C PHE A 122 -14.81 -4.40 -22.15
N GLU A 123 -15.87 -5.12 -21.77
CA GLU A 123 -16.95 -4.53 -20.99
C GLU A 123 -16.35 -3.60 -19.92
N ASP A 124 -16.98 -2.43 -19.78
CA ASP A 124 -16.60 -1.26 -19.01
C ASP A 124 -16.33 -1.53 -17.51
N ASP A 125 -15.32 -2.35 -17.19
CA ASP A 125 -14.95 -2.66 -15.83
C ASP A 125 -14.09 -1.50 -15.29
N ALA A 126 -14.78 -0.58 -14.62
CA ALA A 126 -14.17 0.52 -13.89
C ALA A 126 -13.05 0.02 -12.95
N THR A 127 -13.16 -1.21 -12.42
CA THR A 127 -12.14 -1.84 -11.59
C THR A 127 -10.88 -2.14 -12.38
N ALA A 128 -10.98 -2.79 -13.54
CA ALA A 128 -9.86 -3.02 -14.44
C ALA A 128 -9.17 -1.71 -14.87
N LYS A 129 -9.94 -0.67 -15.19
CA LYS A 129 -9.40 0.66 -15.51
C LYS A 129 -8.64 1.26 -14.33
N ALA A 130 -9.19 1.15 -13.12
CA ALA A 130 -8.53 1.61 -11.89
C ALA A 130 -7.23 0.84 -11.61
N ILE A 131 -7.25 -0.51 -11.70
CA ILE A 131 -6.05 -1.34 -11.46
C ILE A 131 -4.94 -0.97 -12.45
N ARG A 132 -5.24 -0.80 -13.74
CA ARG A 132 -4.24 -0.36 -14.73
C ARG A 132 -3.63 0.99 -14.38
N ALA A 133 -4.46 1.97 -14.00
CA ALA A 133 -3.99 3.29 -13.58
C ALA A 133 -3.12 3.22 -12.32
N GLU A 134 -3.51 2.41 -11.33
CA GLU A 134 -2.78 2.20 -10.08
C GLU A 134 -1.43 1.52 -10.32
N LEU A 135 -1.37 0.51 -11.18
CA LEU A 135 -0.12 -0.15 -11.56
C LEU A 135 0.84 0.82 -12.26
N ARG A 136 0.35 1.65 -13.19
CA ARG A 136 1.16 2.70 -13.82
C ARG A 136 1.71 3.69 -12.78
N ALA A 137 0.89 4.07 -11.79
CA ALA A 137 1.30 4.98 -10.71
C ALA A 137 2.30 4.35 -9.73
N LEU A 138 2.22 3.04 -9.49
CA LEU A 138 3.20 2.30 -8.71
C LEU A 138 4.54 2.24 -9.45
N SER A 139 4.53 1.88 -10.74
CA SER A 139 5.75 1.81 -11.55
C SER A 139 6.44 3.18 -11.67
N SER A 140 5.70 4.28 -11.79
CA SER A 140 6.30 5.62 -11.83
C SER A 140 6.96 6.05 -10.51
N GLN A 141 6.58 5.43 -9.39
CA GLN A 141 7.20 5.61 -8.07
C GLN A 141 8.38 4.65 -7.83
N GLY A 142 8.79 3.89 -8.84
CA GLY A 142 9.89 2.93 -8.73
C GLY A 142 9.50 1.61 -8.06
N PHE A 143 8.20 1.28 -8.01
CA PHE A 143 7.77 -0.04 -7.57
C PHE A 143 8.34 -1.12 -8.49
N GLU A 144 9.07 -2.06 -7.88
CA GLU A 144 9.58 -3.24 -8.52
C GLU A 144 9.44 -4.44 -7.59
N VAL A 145 9.27 -5.63 -8.19
CA VAL A 145 9.29 -6.89 -7.46
C VAL A 145 10.59 -7.60 -7.81
N LYS A 146 11.37 -7.95 -6.78
CA LYS A 146 12.65 -8.66 -6.92
C LYS A 146 12.74 -9.75 -5.86
N ASP A 147 13.24 -10.92 -6.26
CA ASP A 147 13.65 -11.95 -5.30
C ASP A 147 14.90 -11.48 -4.55
N MET A 148 14.90 -11.68 -3.23
CA MET A 148 15.99 -11.23 -2.35
C MET A 148 17.20 -12.18 -2.29
N GLY A 149 17.19 -13.25 -3.10
CA GLY A 149 18.26 -14.27 -3.12
C GLY A 149 18.15 -15.32 -2.03
#